data_AF-A0A925R6T8-F1
#
_entry.id   AF-A0A925R6T8-F1
#
_cell.length_a   1.000
_cell.length_b   1.000
_cell.length_c   1.000
_cell.angle_alpha   90.00
_cell.angle_beta   90.00
_cell.angle_gamma   90.00
#
_symmetry.space_group_name_H-M   'P 1'
#
loop_
_entity.id
_entity.type
_entity.pdbx_description
1 polymer ?
#
loop_
_entity_poly.entity_id
_entity_poly.type
_entity_poly.pdbx_seq_one_letter_code
_entity_poly.pdbx_strand_id
1 'polypeptide(L)' 'MSEKNVGKETVLEKRLDKTEKIVYSCISLDPIQFVTLFRSLKMNIDELQFALMKFKLAGMTQRLLNKYFIKKV' A
#
# COMPACT_ATOMS: atom_id res chain seq x y z
N MET A 1 20.58 -1.27 -19.47
CA MET A 1 20.72 -2.10 -18.26
C MET A 1 19.72 -1.58 -17.25
N SER A 2 18.65 -2.31 -16.97
CA SER A 2 17.67 -1.93 -15.94
C SER A 2 17.81 -2.90 -14.79
N GLU A 3 18.41 -2.41 -13.71
CA GLU A 3 18.57 -3.13 -12.45
C GLU A 3 17.18 -3.45 -11.90
N LYS A 4 16.76 -4.72 -12.08
CA LYS A 4 15.62 -5.28 -11.37
C LYS A 4 16.04 -5.46 -9.91
N ASN A 5 15.76 -4.48 -9.07
CA ASN A 5 15.69 -4.67 -7.64
C ASN A 5 14.51 -5.62 -7.35
N VAL A 6 14.77 -6.93 -7.42
CA VAL A 6 13.85 -7.95 -6.93
C VAL A 6 13.94 -7.90 -5.41
N GLY A 7 13.19 -6.97 -4.83
CA GLY A 7 13.05 -6.83 -3.37
C GLY A 7 12.53 -8.14 -2.78
N LYS A 8 13.15 -8.60 -1.70
CA LYS A 8 12.71 -9.76 -0.94
C LYS A 8 11.30 -9.48 -0.42
N GLU A 9 10.28 -10.08 -1.03
CA GLU A 9 8.91 -10.01 -0.52
C GLU A 9 8.86 -10.53 0.92
N THR A 10 8.25 -9.75 1.81
CA THR A 10 8.06 -10.15 3.20
C THR A 10 7.03 -11.28 3.30
N VAL A 11 7.04 -12.06 4.39
CA VAL A 11 6.04 -13.13 4.63
C VAL A 11 4.61 -12.57 4.61
N LEU A 12 4.44 -11.31 5.03
CA LEU A 12 3.16 -10.62 5.00
C LEU A 12 2.73 -10.27 3.56
N GLU A 13 3.64 -9.79 2.72
CA GLU A 13 3.38 -9.47 1.31
C GLU A 13 2.94 -10.70 0.51
N LYS A 14 3.45 -11.89 0.86
CA LYS A 14 3.05 -13.15 0.21
C LYS A 14 1.60 -13.55 0.48
N ARG A 15 1.01 -13.06 1.58
CA ARG A 15 -0.38 -13.37 1.98
C ARG A 15 -1.40 -12.42 1.37
N LEU A 16 -0.95 -11.33 0.75
CA LEU A 16 -1.83 -10.37 0.10
C LEU A 16 -2.52 -11.00 -1.10
N ASP A 17 -3.83 -10.74 -1.24
CA ASP A 17 -4.54 -11.07 -2.47
C ASP A 17 -4.12 -10.17 -3.64
N LYS A 18 -4.62 -10.44 -4.86
CA LYS A 18 -4.23 -9.66 -6.05
C LYS A 18 -4.54 -8.16 -5.91
N THR A 19 -5.70 -7.82 -5.34
CA THR A 19 -6.12 -6.43 -5.16
C THR A 19 -5.25 -5.76 -4.11
N GLU A 20 -5.03 -6.43 -2.98
CA GLU A 20 -4.16 -5.94 -1.91
C GLU A 20 -2.73 -5.72 -2.39
N LYS A 21 -2.17 -6.62 -3.21
CA LYS A 21 -0.85 -6.43 -3.83
C LYS A 21 -0.78 -5.17 -4.68
N ILE A 22 -1.81 -4.89 -5.48
CA ILE A 22 -1.88 -3.69 -6.30
C ILE A 22 -1.91 -2.44 -5.40
N VAL A 23 -2.79 -2.40 -4.40
CA VAL A 23 -2.87 -1.26 -3.47
C VAL A 23 -1.54 -1.04 -2.76
N TYR A 24 -0.96 -2.10 -2.21
CA TYR A 24 0.29 -2.04 -1.47
C TYR A 24 1.47 -1.65 -2.38
N SER A 25 1.46 -2.02 -3.65
CA SER A 25 2.48 -1.59 -4.63
C SER A 25 2.50 -0.07 -4.84
N CYS A 26 1.35 0.60 -4.69
CA CYS A 26 1.21 2.04 -4.85
C CYS A 26 1.62 2.85 -3.61
N ILE A 27 1.87 2.19 -2.47
CA ILE A 27 2.33 2.86 -1.26
C ILE A 27 3.86 2.84 -1.27
N SER A 28 4.49 4.00 -1.09
CA SER A 28 5.94 4.17 -1.03
C SER A 28 6.43 4.34 0.41
N LEU A 29 7.75 4.41 0.59
CA LEU A 29 8.35 4.91 1.83
C LEU A 29 8.08 6.42 2.01
N ASP A 30 7.92 7.14 0.90
CA ASP A 30 7.50 8.54 0.90
C ASP A 30 5.99 8.67 1.16
N PRO A 31 5.54 9.71 1.88
CA PRO A 31 4.12 9.94 2.16
C PRO A 31 3.28 10.10 0.88
N ILE A 32 2.26 9.27 0.74
CA ILE A 32 1.26 9.38 -0.32
C ILE A 32 -0.12 9.70 0.25
N GLN A 33 -0.83 10.65 -0.35
CA GLN A 33 -2.20 10.98 0.05
C GLN A 33 -3.19 9.89 -0.38
N PHE A 34 -4.20 9.66 0.45
CA PHE A 34 -5.34 8.81 0.12
C PHE A 34 -5.96 9.13 -1.25
N VAL A 35 -6.17 10.42 -1.54
CA VAL A 35 -6.81 10.86 -2.80
C VAL A 35 -5.95 10.49 -4.01
N THR A 36 -4.63 10.54 -3.88
CA THR A 36 -3.70 10.13 -4.94
C THR A 36 -3.78 8.62 -5.19
N LEU A 37 -3.81 7.80 -4.12
CA LEU A 37 -4.01 6.35 -4.24
C LEU A 37 -5.35 6.04 -4.92
N PHE A 38 -6.43 6.65 -4.45
CA PHE A 38 -7.78 6.46 -4.98
C PHE A 38 -7.87 6.78 -6.48
N ARG A 39 -7.32 7.92 -6.90
CA ARG A 39 -7.30 8.32 -8.32
C ARG A 39 -6.49 7.38 -9.20
N SER A 40 -5.45 6.75 -8.65
CA SER A 40 -4.54 5.88 -9.40
C SER A 40 -5.12 4.47 -9.59
N LEU A 41 -5.91 3.99 -8.63
CA LEU A 41 -6.30 2.59 -8.55
C LEU A 41 -7.66 2.27 -9.21
N LYS A 42 -8.45 3.28 -9.58
CA LYS A 42 -9.81 3.13 -10.15
C LYS A 42 -10.66 2.08 -9.41
N MET A 43 -10.51 2.01 -8.09
CA MET A 43 -11.20 1.05 -7.24
C MET A 43 -12.24 1.74 -6.35
N ASN A 44 -13.12 0.96 -5.73
CA ASN A 44 -14.09 1.52 -4.79
C ASN A 44 -13.35 2.15 -3.59
N ILE A 45 -13.84 3.30 -3.13
CA ILE A 45 -13.29 4.01 -1.98
C ILE A 45 -13.32 3.14 -0.71
N ASP A 46 -14.38 2.34 -0.52
CA ASP A 46 -14.55 1.48 0.65
C ASP A 46 -13.56 0.31 0.63
N GLU A 47 -13.34 -0.28 -0.55
CA GLU A 47 -12.34 -1.33 -0.76
C GLU A 47 -10.92 -0.82 -0.48
N LEU A 48 -10.59 0.38 -0.97
CA LEU A 48 -9.29 1.01 -0.70
C LEU A 48 -9.12 1.30 0.80
N GLN A 49 -10.13 1.87 1.44
CA GLN A 49 -10.08 2.12 2.89
C GLN A 49 -9.92 0.82 3.68
N PHE A 50 -10.63 -0.24 3.29
CA PHE A 50 -10.56 -1.53 3.93
C PHE A 50 -9.17 -2.17 3.78
N ALA A 51 -8.58 -2.11 2.57
CA ALA A 51 -7.21 -2.58 2.33
C ALA A 51 -6.18 -1.80 3.17
N LEU A 52 -6.27 -0.47 3.19
CA LEU A 52 -5.37 0.37 4.00
C LEU A 52 -5.54 0.11 5.51
N MET A 53 -6.76 -0.16 5.98
CA MET A 53 -7.02 -0.55 7.36
C MET A 53 -6.35 -1.89 7.70
N LYS A 54 -6.49 -2.90 6.82
CA LYS A 54 -5.81 -4.19 6.97
C LYS A 54 -4.29 -4.03 7.04
N PHE A 55 -3.70 -3.25 6.14
CA PHE A 55 -2.25 -3.02 6.13
C PHE A 55 -1.76 -2.33 7.39
N LYS A 56 -2.53 -1.38 7.93
CA LYS A 56 -2.22 -0.73 9.20
C LYS A 56 -2.24 -1.74 10.36
N LEU A 57 -3.28 -2.59 10.43
CA LEU A 57 -3.39 -3.62 11.47
C LEU A 57 -2.28 -4.67 11.37
N ALA A 58 -1.87 -5.02 10.15
CA ALA A 58 -0.76 -5.93 9.89
C ALA A 58 0.63 -5.28 10.10
N GLY A 59 0.69 -3.99 10.43
CA GLY A 59 1.94 -3.25 10.62
C GLY A 59 2.72 -2.94 9.34
N MET A 60 2.14 -3.19 8.16
CA MET A 60 2.77 -3.00 6.85
C MET A 60 2.76 -1.52 6.40
N THR A 61 1.84 -0.72 6.95
CA THR A 61 1.75 0.72 6.64
C THR A 61 1.45 1.53 7.89
N GLN A 62 1.77 2.82 7.82
CA GLN A 62 1.42 3.80 8.84
C GLN A 62 0.58 4.92 8.22
N ARG A 63 -0.52 5.26 8.89
CA ARG A 63 -1.30 6.46 8.57
C ARG A 63 -0.73 7.66 9.32
N LEU A 64 -0.48 8.73 8.59
CA LEU A 64 -0.05 10.03 9.10
C LEU A 64 -1.23 11.01 9.17
N LEU A 65 -0.96 12.25 9.61
CA LEU A 65 -1.93 13.35 9.57
C LEU A 65 -2.44 13.57 8.13
N ASN A 66 -3.61 14.21 7.99
CA ASN A 66 -4.19 14.59 6.69
C ASN A 66 -4.34 13.43 5.68
N LYS A 67 -4.57 12.21 6.18
CA LYS A 67 -4.80 11.00 5.36
C LYS A 67 -3.63 10.64 4.43
N TYR A 68 -2.40 10.90 4.87
CA TYR A 68 -1.20 10.37 4.23
C TYR A 68 -0.87 8.96 4.73
N PHE A 69 -0.22 8.16 3.89
CA PHE A 69 0.20 6.80 4.17
C PHE A 69 1.65 6.59 3.76
N ILE A 70 2.39 5.80 4.54
CA ILE A 70 3.75 5.33 4.23
C ILE A 70 3.84 3.82 4.44
N LYS A 71 4.73 3.16 3.71
CA LYS A 71 5.16 1.80 3.99
C LYS A 71 5.98 1.75 5.28
N LYS A 72 5.80 0.69 6.07
CA LYS A 72 6.70 0.33 7.16
C LYS A 72 7.59 -0.82 6.69
N VAL A 73 8.89 -0.67 6.94
CA VAL A 73 9.93 -1.68 6.69
C VAL A 73 10.15 -2.51 7.94
#